data_AF-A0A947AG57-F1
#
_entry.id   AF-A0A947AG57-F1
#
_cell.length_a   1.000
_cell.length_b   1.000
_cell.length_c   1.000
_cell.angle_alpha   90.00
_cell.angle_beta   90.00
_cell.angle_gamma   90.00
#
_symmetry.space_group_name_H-M   'P 1'
#
loop_
_entity.id
_entity.type
_entity.pdbx_description
1 polymer ?
#
loop_
_entity_poly.entity_id
_entity_poly.type
_entity_poly.pdbx_seq_one_letter_code
_entity_poly.pdbx_strand_id
1 'polypeptide(L)'
;MTQENVLEALKNVTYPGFTKDIVTFGFVKDILINGETIGLTIDITSSADEVKAQLRLEAITELNKLGFTDVNINITAPEAPKQMSNSVSGKNIAPHVKNFVMVSSGKGGVGKS
;
A
#
# COMPACT_ATOMS: atom_id res chain seq x y z
N MET A 1 25.45 -4.11 -15.98
CA MET A 1 24.26 -4.55 -15.23
C MET A 1 23.41 -5.39 -16.16
N THR A 2 23.27 -6.69 -15.92
CA THR A 2 22.41 -7.56 -16.72
C THR A 2 21.13 -7.89 -15.96
N GLN A 3 20.12 -8.40 -16.66
CA GLN A 3 18.86 -8.85 -16.07
C GLN A 3 19.07 -9.96 -15.04
N GLU A 4 20.10 -10.79 -15.20
CA GLU A 4 20.47 -11.84 -14.25
C GLU A 4 20.86 -11.26 -12.87
N ASN A 5 21.67 -10.19 -12.83
CA ASN A 5 22.03 -9.55 -11.56
C ASN A 5 20.81 -8.99 -10.84
N VAL A 6 19.86 -8.41 -11.59
CA VAL A 6 18.60 -7.92 -11.04
C VAL A 6 17.77 -9.08 -10.46
N LEU A 7 17.66 -10.18 -11.20
CA LEU A 7 16.97 -11.39 -10.73
C LEU A 7 17.60 -11.96 -9.45
N GLU A 8 18.93 -11.98 -9.35
CA GLU A 8 19.63 -12.42 -8.15
C GLU A 8 19.38 -11.49 -6.96
N ALA A 9 19.36 -10.18 -7.16
CA ALA A 9 19.01 -9.22 -6.12
C ALA A 9 17.55 -9.39 -5.67
N LEU A 10 16.61 -9.54 -6.61
CA LEU A 10 15.19 -9.75 -6.31
C LEU A 10 14.90 -11.10 -5.65
N LYS A 11 15.76 -12.11 -5.81
CA LYS A 11 15.66 -13.38 -5.08
C LYS A 11 15.88 -13.23 -3.57
N ASN A 12 16.58 -12.19 -3.12
CA ASN A 12 16.68 -11.88 -1.68
C ASN A 12 15.39 -11.26 -1.13
N VAL A 13 14.52 -10.73 -1.99
CA VAL A 13 13.25 -10.12 -1.58
C VAL A 13 12.24 -11.23 -1.30
N THR A 14 12.04 -11.51 -0.01
CA THR A 14 11.13 -12.55 0.45
C THR A 14 9.71 -12.00 0.51
N TYR A 15 8.74 -12.80 0.09
CA TYR A 15 7.35 -12.37 0.17
C TYR A 15 6.83 -12.47 1.62
N PRO A 16 6.42 -11.36 2.27
CA PRO A 16 5.97 -11.40 3.65
C PRO A 16 4.69 -12.23 3.78
N GLY A 17 4.70 -13.19 4.73
CA GLY A 17 3.65 -14.18 4.92
C GLY A 17 3.84 -15.49 4.15
N PHE A 18 4.88 -15.58 3.30
CA PHE A 18 5.27 -16.81 2.62
C PHE A 18 6.77 -17.08 2.81
N THR A 19 7.20 -18.31 2.56
CA THR A 19 8.61 -18.73 2.74
C THR A 19 9.45 -18.57 1.47
N LYS A 20 8.82 -18.22 0.34
CA LYS A 20 9.49 -18.10 -0.96
C LYS A 20 9.59 -16.64 -1.42
N ASP A 21 10.55 -16.38 -2.29
CA ASP A 21 10.82 -15.08 -2.89
C ASP A 21 9.90 -14.76 -4.07
N ILE A 22 9.81 -13.47 -4.41
CA ILE A 22 8.93 -12.95 -5.48
C ILE A 22 9.29 -13.47 -6.87
N VAL A 23 10.54 -13.87 -7.09
CA VAL A 23 11.03 -14.42 -8.36
C VAL A 23 10.59 -15.87 -8.49
N THR A 24 10.79 -16.67 -7.44
CA THR A 24 10.37 -18.08 -7.39
C THR A 24 8.86 -18.23 -7.48
N PHE A 25 8.08 -17.29 -6.94
CA PHE A 25 6.63 -17.26 -7.14
C PHE A 25 6.19 -16.87 -8.56
N GLY A 26 7.09 -16.30 -9.37
CA GLY A 26 6.74 -15.81 -10.71
C GLY A 26 5.84 -14.57 -10.66
N PHE A 27 5.92 -13.77 -9.60
CA PHE A 27 5.19 -12.51 -9.49
C PHE A 27 5.83 -11.40 -10.31
N VAL A 28 7.15 -11.48 -10.57
CA VAL A 28 7.83 -10.57 -11.48
C VAL A 28 7.37 -10.84 -12.91
N LYS A 29 6.60 -9.92 -13.48
CA LYS A 29 6.07 -10.02 -14.85
C LYS A 29 7.03 -9.46 -15.88
N ASP A 30 7.65 -8.33 -15.55
CA ASP A 30 8.46 -7.60 -16.50
C ASP A 30 9.58 -6.83 -15.80
N ILE A 31 10.75 -6.77 -16.44
CA ILE A 31 11.95 -6.10 -15.95
C ILE A 31 12.51 -5.24 -17.10
N LEU A 32 12.47 -3.93 -16.94
CA LEU A 32 12.96 -2.96 -17.90
C LEU A 32 14.18 -2.26 -17.33
N ILE A 33 15.32 -2.44 -17.97
CA ILE A 33 16.57 -1.80 -17.55
C ILE A 33 16.93 -0.74 -18.59
N ASN A 34 16.95 0.53 -18.17
CA ASN A 34 17.28 1.69 -19.00
C ASN A 34 18.47 2.43 -18.38
N GLY A 35 19.68 1.93 -18.62
CA GLY A 35 20.90 2.55 -18.08
C GLY A 35 20.90 2.55 -16.55
N GLU A 36 20.67 3.72 -15.95
CA GLU A 36 20.61 3.94 -14.50
C GLU A 36 19.19 3.80 -13.90
N THR A 37 18.18 3.68 -14.76
CA THR A 37 16.77 3.52 -14.36
C THR A 37 16.33 2.07 -14.53
N ILE A 38 15.59 1.56 -13.55
CA ILE A 38 14.98 0.23 -13.62
C ILE A 38 13.47 0.29 -13.38
N GLY A 39 12.71 -0.36 -14.26
CA GLY A 39 11.27 -0.57 -14.17
C GLY A 39 10.97 -2.04 -13.85
N LEU A 40 10.18 -2.28 -12.81
CA LEU A 40 9.77 -3.61 -12.39
C LEU A 40 8.26 -3.69 -12.29
N THR A 41 7.68 -4.68 -12.95
CA THR A 41 6.25 -4.99 -12.82
C THR A 41 6.07 -6.25 -12.01
N ILE A 42 5.40 -6.14 -10.87
CA ILE A 42 5.15 -7.24 -9.95
C ILE A 42 3.63 -7.41 -9.83
N ASP A 43 3.13 -8.61 -10.11
CA ASP A 43 1.73 -8.96 -9.96
C ASP A 43 1.59 -9.93 -8.78
N ILE A 44 0.98 -9.46 -7.69
CA ILE A 44 0.80 -10.23 -6.46
C ILE A 44 -0.67 -10.55 -6.23
N THR A 45 -0.95 -11.67 -5.58
CA THR A 45 -2.34 -12.08 -5.26
C THR A 45 -2.84 -11.56 -3.91
N SER A 46 -1.97 -10.97 -3.08
CA SER A 46 -2.39 -10.39 -1.80
C SER A 46 -2.87 -8.96 -1.96
N SER A 47 -3.98 -8.67 -1.31
CA SER A 47 -4.54 -7.32 -1.20
C SER A 47 -3.99 -6.52 -0.02
N ALA A 48 -3.05 -7.06 0.75
CA ALA A 48 -2.48 -6.38 1.91
C ALA A 48 -1.52 -5.25 1.49
N ASP A 49 -1.82 -4.03 1.90
CA ASP A 49 -1.00 -2.86 1.54
C ASP A 49 0.37 -2.88 2.25
N GLU A 50 0.46 -3.47 3.45
CA GLU A 50 1.72 -3.69 4.16
C GLU A 50 2.69 -4.55 3.34
N VAL A 51 2.19 -5.64 2.74
CA VAL A 51 2.97 -6.52 1.87
C VAL A 51 3.50 -5.76 0.66
N LYS A 52 2.66 -4.94 0.03
CA LYS A 52 3.03 -4.10 -1.12
C LYS A 52 4.14 -3.10 -0.75
N ALA A 53 3.98 -2.40 0.38
CA ALA A 53 4.95 -1.41 0.84
C ALA A 53 6.29 -2.05 1.19
N GLN A 54 6.26 -3.18 1.90
CA GLN A 54 7.45 -3.91 2.30
C GLN A 54 8.23 -4.46 1.09
N LEU A 55 7.54 -5.13 0.16
CA LEU A 55 8.16 -5.61 -1.08
C LEU A 55 8.81 -4.48 -1.88
N ARG A 56 8.13 -3.34 -1.97
CA ARG A 56 8.66 -2.16 -2.66
C ARG A 56 9.94 -1.65 -1.99
N LEU A 57 9.96 -1.54 -0.66
CA LEU A 57 11.13 -1.06 0.08
C LEU A 57 12.32 -2.02 -0.04
N GLU A 58 12.08 -3.33 0.12
CA GLU A 58 13.13 -4.34 -0.01
C GLU A 58 13.71 -4.36 -1.43
N ALA A 59 12.87 -4.35 -2.46
CA ALA A 59 13.31 -4.30 -3.83
C ALA A 59 14.08 -3.00 -4.15
N ILE A 60 13.61 -1.83 -3.70
CA ILE A 60 14.35 -0.57 -3.86
C ILE A 60 15.73 -0.66 -3.20
N THR A 61 15.81 -1.23 -2.00
CA THR A 61 17.06 -1.37 -1.25
C THR A 61 18.07 -2.24 -2.00
N GLU A 62 17.63 -3.40 -2.49
CA GLU A 62 18.48 -4.33 -3.25
C GLU A 62 18.92 -3.72 -4.59
N LEU A 63 18.05 -2.99 -5.27
CA LEU A 63 18.37 -2.32 -6.53
C LEU A 63 19.29 -1.10 -6.34
N ASN A 64 19.15 -0.37 -5.24
CA ASN A 64 20.08 0.71 -4.89
C ASN A 64 21.48 0.15 -4.61
N LYS A 65 21.59 -1.03 -3.97
CA LYS A 65 22.89 -1.71 -3.77
C LYS A 65 23.55 -2.10 -5.09
N LEU A 66 22.75 -2.41 -6.12
CA LEU A 66 23.24 -2.63 -7.48
C LEU A 66 23.65 -1.33 -8.19
N GLY A 67 23.38 -0.16 -7.63
CA GLY A 67 23.74 1.13 -8.23
C GLY A 67 22.69 1.73 -9.17
N PHE A 68 21.43 1.29 -9.08
CA PHE A 68 20.33 1.98 -9.76
C PHE A 68 19.92 3.24 -9.01
N THR A 69 19.87 4.37 -9.73
CA THR A 69 19.52 5.68 -9.17
C THR A 69 18.00 5.89 -9.15
N ASP A 70 17.31 5.40 -10.19
CA ASP A 70 15.87 5.57 -10.35
C ASP A 70 15.18 4.21 -10.43
N VAL A 71 14.38 3.88 -9.42
CA VAL A 71 13.76 2.57 -9.25
C VAL A 71 12.24 2.71 -9.29
N ASN A 72 11.64 2.31 -10.41
CA ASN A 72 10.21 2.32 -10.64
C ASN A 72 9.64 0.92 -10.42
N ILE A 73 8.88 0.74 -9.33
CA ILE A 73 8.23 -0.53 -9.02
C ILE A 73 6.73 -0.35 -9.15
N ASN A 74 6.13 -1.05 -10.12
CA ASN A 74 4.70 -1.13 -10.33
C ASN A 74 4.18 -2.45 -9.76
N ILE A 75 3.53 -2.38 -8.60
CA ILE A 75 2.91 -3.56 -7.96
C ILE A 75 1.41 -3.56 -8.26
N THR A 76 0.99 -4.51 -9.08
CA THR A 76 -0.42 -4.82 -9.35
C THR A 76 -0.88 -5.83 -8.31
N ALA A 77 -1.89 -5.47 -7.53
CA ALA A 77 -2.50 -6.33 -6.54
C ALA A 77 -4.02 -6.26 -6.72
N PRO A 78 -4.77 -7.36 -6.50
CA PRO A 78 -6.22 -7.29 -6.45
C PRO A 78 -6.61 -6.32 -5.34
N GLU A 79 -7.43 -5.33 -5.66
CA GLU A 79 -7.97 -4.42 -4.65
C GLU A 79 -8.67 -5.28 -3.59
N ALA A 80 -8.19 -5.21 -2.34
CA ALA A 80 -9.05 -5.56 -1.22
C ALA A 80 -10.31 -4.71 -1.41
N PRO A 81 -11.52 -5.25 -1.18
CA PRO A 81 -12.68 -4.40 -1.10
C PRO A 81 -12.34 -3.37 -0.03
N LYS A 82 -12.08 -2.14 -0.48
CA LYS A 82 -11.95 -0.98 0.39
C LYS A 82 -13.26 -1.00 1.15
N GLN A 83 -13.23 -1.42 2.42
CA GLN A 83 -14.24 -0.94 3.34
C GLN A 83 -14.23 0.55 3.09
N MET A 84 -15.37 1.06 2.66
CA MET A 84 -15.63 2.48 2.46
C MET A 84 -15.34 3.14 3.81
N SER A 85 -14.07 3.41 4.08
CA SER A 85 -13.71 4.37 5.08
C SER A 85 -14.15 5.66 4.45
N ASN A 86 -15.11 6.26 5.13
CA ASN A 86 -15.85 7.44 4.79
C ASN A 86 -14.88 8.64 4.76
N SER A 87 -13.91 8.63 3.86
CA SER A 87 -13.04 9.77 3.56
C SER A 87 -13.87 10.72 2.72
N VAL A 88 -14.79 11.39 3.40
CA VAL A 88 -15.36 12.68 2.98
C VAL A 88 -14.19 13.66 2.98
N SER A 89 -13.42 13.64 1.89
CA SER A 89 -12.58 14.77 1.53
C SER A 89 -13.27 15.44 0.35
N GLY A 90 -13.86 16.62 0.61
CA GLY A 90 -14.19 17.56 -0.46
C GLY A 90 -15.66 17.87 -0.71
N LYS A 91 -16.40 18.35 0.29
CA LYS A 91 -17.29 19.50 0.05
C LYS A 91 -17.43 20.32 1.32
N ASN A 92 -16.74 21.46 1.33
CA ASN A 92 -17.10 22.62 2.14
C ASN A 92 -18.61 22.86 2.00
N ILE A 93 -19.38 22.69 3.07
CA ILE A 93 -20.70 23.30 3.22
C ILE A 93 -20.96 23.51 4.71
N ALA A 94 -21.09 24.80 5.06
CA ALA A 94 -21.51 25.42 6.33
C ALA A 94 -20.41 25.79 7.35
N PRO A 95 -19.81 26.99 7.23
CA PRO A 95 -18.97 27.58 8.27
C PRO A 95 -19.75 28.27 9.42
N HIS A 96 -21.04 27.99 9.62
CA HIS A 96 -21.88 28.82 10.52
C HIS A 96 -22.76 28.08 11.53
N VAL A 97 -22.45 26.84 11.94
CA VAL A 97 -23.17 26.23 13.08
C VAL A 97 -22.41 26.46 14.40
N LYS A 98 -22.61 27.65 14.97
CA LYS A 98 -22.35 27.92 16.40
C LYS A 98 -23.56 27.44 17.20
N ASN A 99 -23.58 26.17 17.57
CA ASN A 99 -24.17 25.63 18.80
C ASN A 99 -24.46 24.14 18.59
N PHE A 100 -23.74 23.30 19.33
CA PHE A 100 -24.28 22.00 19.73
C PHE A 100 -25.03 22.23 21.05
N VAL A 101 -26.36 22.14 21.04
CA VAL A 101 -27.15 21.95 22.27
C VAL A 101 -27.32 20.45 22.46
N MET A 102 -26.62 19.92 23.46
CA MET A 102 -26.83 18.56 23.94
C MET A 102 -28.15 18.54 24.74
N VAL A 103 -29.18 17.89 24.20
CA VAL A 103 -30.40 17.59 24.96
C VAL A 103 -30.20 16.23 25.60
N SER A 104 -29.64 16.22 26.81
CA SER A 104 -29.69 15.07 27.70
C SER A 104 -31.11 14.97 28.24
N SER A 105 -31.86 13.95 27.79
CA SER A 105 -33.13 13.53 28.39
C SER A 105 -32.88 13.01 29.81
N GLY A 106 -32.71 13.93 30.75
CA GLY A 106 -32.94 13.65 32.15
C GLY A 106 -34.45 13.50 32.36
N LYS A 107 -34.96 12.26 32.32
CA LYS A 107 -36.28 11.95 32.89
C LYS A 107 -36.18 12.08 34.41
N GLY A 108 -36.15 13.32 34.88
CA GLY A 108 -36.29 13.70 36.28
C GLY A 108 -37.77 13.92 36.62
N GLY A 109 -38.20 13.35 37.74
CA GLY A 109 -39.12 14.04 38.65
C GLY A 109 -40.63 13.98 38.38
N VAL A 110 -41.30 13.10 39.13
CA VAL A 110 -42.52 13.29 39.95
C VAL A 110 -43.67 14.20 39.46
N GLY A 111 -44.91 13.64 39.46
CA GLY A 111 -46.13 14.46 39.50
C GLY A 111 -47.48 13.73 39.41
N LYS A 112 -48.00 13.28 40.56
CA LYS A 112 -49.42 13.27 41.03
C LYS A 112 -50.51 12.54 40.21
N SER A 113 -51.02 11.43 40.78
CA SER A 113 -52.40 11.31 41.30
C SER A 113 -52.40 10.26 42.42
#